data_AF-A0A9D4X054-F1
#
_entry.id   AF-A0A9D4X054-F1
#
_cell.length_a   1.000
_cell.length_b   1.000
_cell.length_c   1.000
_cell.angle_alpha   90.00
_cell.angle_beta   90.00
_cell.angle_gamma   90.00
#
_symmetry.space_group_name_H-M   'P 1'
#
loop_
_entity.id
_entity.type
_entity.pdbx_description
1 polymer ?
#
loop_
_entity_poly.entity_id
_entity_poly.type
_entity_poly.pdbx_seq_one_letter_code
_entity_poly.pdbx_strand_id
1 'polypeptide(L)'
;EERRQGDKCKSYEQLKRKTMTRAQDGILRHMLKMMEACDVRGFIYGIVPENGKPMSGSSDNLRGWWKERVKFDRNGPAAIAKYEEEIGISRMKEVLNGDSAIPYSLQELPDTTLGSLLSSLMQHCEPPQRRFPLDRGIYPPWWPTGKESWWNEMGFSEDPGPPPYRK
;
A
#
# COMPACT_ATOMS: atom_id res chain seq x y z
N GLU A 1 -22.73 31.25 -3.47
CA GLU A 1 -21.63 30.35 -3.07
C GLU A 1 -22.06 29.00 -2.48
N GLU A 2 -22.74 28.94 -1.32
CA GLU A 2 -22.91 27.70 -0.54
C GLU A 2 -23.61 26.53 -1.26
N ARG A 3 -24.64 26.79 -2.09
CA ARG A 3 -25.31 25.74 -2.88
C ARG A 3 -24.40 25.09 -3.92
N ARG A 4 -23.48 25.86 -4.53
CA ARG A 4 -22.51 25.35 -5.52
C ARG A 4 -21.40 24.51 -4.87
N GLN A 5 -21.10 24.77 -3.60
CA GLN A 5 -20.09 24.04 -2.82
C GLN A 5 -20.65 22.70 -2.28
N GLY A 6 -21.93 22.68 -1.89
CA GLY A 6 -22.66 21.45 -1.55
C GLY A 6 -22.80 20.48 -2.73
N ASP A 7 -23.03 20.97 -3.95
CA ASP A 7 -23.13 20.12 -5.15
C ASP A 7 -21.77 19.56 -5.61
N LYS A 8 -20.68 20.32 -5.46
CA LYS A 8 -19.31 19.82 -5.71
C LYS A 8 -18.91 18.73 -4.70
N CYS A 9 -19.22 18.90 -3.43
CA CYS A 9 -18.95 17.91 -2.39
C CYS A 9 -19.75 16.61 -2.61
N LYS A 10 -21.05 16.72 -2.95
CA LYS A 10 -21.89 15.58 -3.32
C LYS A 10 -21.37 14.85 -4.57
N SER A 11 -20.90 15.58 -5.57
CA SER A 11 -20.30 15.01 -6.79
C SER A 11 -18.99 14.27 -6.50
N TYR A 12 -18.15 14.81 -5.63
CA TYR A 12 -16.89 14.21 -5.22
C TYR A 12 -17.08 12.92 -4.40
N GLU A 13 -18.00 12.92 -3.43
CA GLU A 13 -18.39 11.73 -2.66
C GLU A 13 -18.98 10.64 -3.57
N GLN A 14 -19.80 11.02 -4.55
CA GLN A 14 -20.31 10.09 -5.56
C GLN A 14 -19.20 9.51 -6.44
N LEU A 15 -18.20 10.31 -6.81
CA LEU A 15 -17.03 9.84 -7.57
C LEU A 15 -16.21 8.85 -6.76
N LYS A 16 -15.88 9.16 -5.50
CA LYS A 16 -15.20 8.25 -4.56
C LYS A 16 -15.93 6.92 -4.44
N ARG A 17 -17.25 6.95 -4.23
CA ARG A 17 -18.08 5.74 -4.14
C ARG A 17 -18.02 4.91 -5.42
N LYS A 18 -18.10 5.53 -6.60
CA LYS A 18 -18.00 4.81 -7.89
C LYS A 18 -16.63 4.18 -8.09
N THR A 19 -15.55 4.89 -7.75
CA THR A 19 -14.18 4.35 -7.80
C THR A 19 -14.03 3.16 -6.87
N MET A 20 -14.57 3.25 -5.65
CA MET A 20 -14.55 2.17 -4.68
C MET A 20 -15.29 0.93 -5.18
N THR A 21 -16.51 1.08 -5.72
CA THR A 21 -17.26 -0.04 -6.31
C THR A 21 -16.46 -0.70 -7.43
N ARG A 22 -15.86 0.08 -8.34
CA ARG A 22 -15.04 -0.47 -9.44
C ARG A 22 -13.83 -1.25 -8.93
N ALA A 23 -13.17 -0.76 -7.88
CA ALA A 23 -12.04 -1.46 -7.26
C ALA A 23 -12.49 -2.78 -6.62
N GLN A 24 -13.62 -2.77 -5.90
CA GLN A 24 -14.21 -4.00 -5.32
C GLN A 24 -14.58 -5.03 -6.39
N ASP A 25 -15.21 -4.59 -7.49
CA ASP A 25 -15.51 -5.46 -8.63
C ASP A 25 -14.22 -6.03 -9.25
N GLY A 26 -13.14 -5.25 -9.27
CA GLY A 26 -11.80 -5.71 -9.62
C GLY A 26 -11.32 -6.85 -8.73
N ILE A 27 -11.30 -6.64 -7.41
CA ILE A 27 -10.87 -7.63 -6.41
C ILE A 27 -11.69 -8.92 -6.56
N LEU A 28 -13.03 -8.80 -6.59
CA LEU A 28 -13.93 -9.94 -6.67
C LEU A 28 -13.69 -10.77 -7.94
N ARG A 29 -13.51 -10.11 -9.10
CA ARG A 29 -13.20 -10.80 -10.36
C ARG A 29 -11.90 -11.61 -10.28
N HIS A 30 -10.85 -11.07 -9.67
CA HIS A 30 -9.59 -11.80 -9.51
C HIS A 30 -9.73 -12.97 -8.54
N MET A 31 -10.46 -12.80 -7.43
CA MET A 31 -10.70 -13.87 -6.46
C MET A 31 -11.51 -15.02 -7.07
N LEU A 32 -12.55 -14.72 -7.84
CA LEU A 32 -13.32 -15.73 -8.57
C LEU A 32 -12.44 -16.48 -9.57
N LYS A 33 -11.61 -15.76 -10.33
CA LYS A 33 -10.66 -16.38 -11.27
C LYS A 33 -9.67 -17.33 -10.58
N MET A 34 -9.19 -16.99 -9.38
CA MET A 34 -8.32 -17.88 -8.60
C MET A 34 -9.06 -19.15 -8.14
N MET A 35 -10.35 -19.05 -7.79
CA MET A 35 -11.14 -20.24 -7.47
C MET A 35 -11.37 -21.14 -8.68
N GLU A 36 -11.52 -20.55 -9.87
CA GLU A 36 -11.72 -21.30 -11.12
C GLU A 36 -10.43 -21.92 -11.67
N ALA A 37 -9.29 -21.22 -11.55
CA ALA A 37 -8.05 -21.57 -12.25
C ALA A 37 -6.90 -22.06 -11.36
N CYS A 38 -7.00 -21.91 -10.03
CA CYS A 38 -5.88 -22.17 -9.12
C CYS A 38 -6.25 -23.08 -7.93
N ASP A 39 -7.31 -23.89 -8.05
CA ASP A 39 -7.80 -24.82 -7.01
C ASP A 39 -8.03 -24.17 -5.64
N VAL A 40 -8.31 -22.86 -5.63
CA VAL A 40 -8.60 -22.12 -4.40
C VAL A 40 -9.99 -22.51 -3.92
N ARG A 41 -10.06 -23.04 -2.69
CA ARG A 41 -11.30 -23.58 -2.12
C ARG A 41 -12.29 -22.53 -1.62
N GLY A 42 -11.90 -21.26 -1.53
CA GLY A 42 -12.75 -20.17 -1.08
C GLY A 42 -11.97 -18.92 -0.70
N PHE A 43 -12.65 -17.79 -0.56
CA PHE A 43 -12.03 -16.52 -0.15
C PHE A 43 -12.93 -15.73 0.79
N ILE A 44 -12.31 -14.87 1.60
CA ILE A 44 -12.96 -13.87 2.45
C ILE A 44 -12.09 -12.61 2.41
N TYR A 45 -12.71 -11.44 2.33
CA TYR A 45 -12.02 -10.16 2.48
C TYR A 45 -12.86 -9.15 3.26
N GLY A 46 -12.20 -8.19 3.88
CA GLY A 46 -12.80 -7.10 4.64
C GLY A 46 -12.10 -5.78 4.35
N ILE A 47 -12.87 -4.69 4.33
CA ILE A 47 -12.41 -3.34 4.08
C ILE A 47 -13.02 -2.43 5.14
N VAL A 48 -12.18 -1.67 5.84
CA VAL A 48 -12.62 -0.65 6.79
C VAL A 48 -12.45 0.73 6.14
N PRO A 49 -13.51 1.29 5.53
CA PRO A 49 -13.47 2.67 5.01
C PRO A 49 -13.39 3.70 6.16
N GLU A 50 -12.97 4.92 5.83
CA GLU A 50 -12.88 6.04 6.80
C GLU A 50 -14.19 6.36 7.52
N ASN A 51 -15.34 6.11 6.87
CA ASN A 51 -16.65 6.28 7.50
C ASN A 51 -16.93 5.26 8.63
N GLY A 52 -15.98 4.34 8.85
CA GLY A 52 -15.98 3.36 9.92
C GLY A 52 -16.93 2.19 9.72
N LYS A 53 -17.68 2.11 8.61
CA LYS A 53 -18.59 1.00 8.32
C LYS A 53 -17.86 -0.09 7.57
N PRO A 54 -17.45 -1.18 8.23
CA PRO A 54 -16.71 -2.24 7.58
C PRO A 54 -17.55 -2.90 6.49
N MET A 55 -16.94 -3.11 5.33
CA MET A 55 -17.49 -3.86 4.20
C MET A 55 -16.75 -5.20 4.10
N SER A 56 -17.44 -6.27 3.73
CA SER A 56 -16.79 -7.56 3.51
C SER A 56 -17.42 -8.30 2.34
N GLY A 57 -16.65 -9.22 1.76
CA GLY A 57 -17.11 -10.14 0.73
C GLY A 57 -16.48 -11.52 0.94
N SER A 58 -17.14 -12.56 0.43
CA SER A 58 -16.68 -13.94 0.56
C SER A 58 -17.21 -14.79 -0.59
N SER A 59 -16.58 -15.93 -0.83
CA SER A 59 -17.13 -16.97 -1.69
C SER A 59 -18.39 -17.60 -1.09
N ASP A 60 -19.26 -18.15 -1.94
CA ASP A 60 -20.57 -18.66 -1.52
C ASP A 60 -20.50 -19.77 -0.47
N ASN A 61 -19.52 -20.67 -0.62
CA ASN A 61 -19.29 -21.77 0.30
C ASN A 61 -18.83 -21.34 1.71
N LEU A 62 -18.29 -20.11 1.85
CA LEU A 62 -17.85 -19.55 3.13
C LEU A 62 -18.80 -18.47 3.65
N ARG A 63 -19.73 -17.98 2.83
CA ARG A 63 -20.64 -16.86 3.15
C ARG A 63 -21.46 -17.09 4.41
N GLY A 64 -22.07 -18.27 4.56
CA GLY A 64 -22.87 -18.60 5.75
C GLY A 64 -22.02 -18.59 7.02
N TRP A 65 -20.91 -19.34 7.00
CA TRP A 65 -19.96 -19.41 8.11
C TRP A 65 -19.40 -18.04 8.51
N TRP A 66 -18.95 -17.24 7.54
CA TRP A 66 -18.36 -15.93 7.78
C TRP A 66 -19.38 -14.92 8.32
N LYS A 67 -20.57 -14.84 7.71
CA LYS A 67 -21.59 -13.85 8.09
C LYS A 67 -22.22 -14.14 9.45
N GLU A 68 -22.39 -15.40 9.80
CA GLU A 68 -23.16 -15.81 10.98
C GLU A 68 -22.28 -16.17 12.18
N ARG A 69 -21.11 -16.79 11.95
CA ARG A 69 -20.24 -17.26 13.04
C ARG A 69 -19.07 -16.33 13.31
N VAL A 70 -18.19 -16.14 12.34
CA VAL A 70 -16.94 -15.39 12.56
C VAL A 70 -17.21 -13.91 12.70
N LYS A 71 -18.00 -13.36 11.76
CA LYS A 71 -18.35 -11.94 11.63
C LYS A 71 -17.13 -11.05 11.44
N PHE A 72 -17.17 -10.20 10.42
CA PHE A 72 -16.13 -9.18 10.29
C PHE A 72 -16.24 -8.17 11.44
N ASP A 73 -15.10 -7.81 12.02
CA ASP A 73 -15.06 -6.95 13.21
C ASP A 73 -15.77 -5.62 12.92
N ARG A 74 -16.85 -5.37 13.68
CA ARG A 74 -17.65 -4.14 13.57
C ARG A 74 -16.94 -2.93 14.16
N ASN A 75 -15.93 -3.17 14.98
CA ASN A 75 -15.09 -2.17 15.63
C ASN A 75 -13.75 -1.98 14.90
N GLY A 76 -13.65 -2.43 13.64
CA GLY A 76 -12.45 -2.29 12.81
C GLY A 76 -11.74 -0.93 12.93
N PRO A 77 -12.46 0.22 12.92
CA PRO A 77 -11.83 1.53 13.14
C PRO A 77 -11.16 1.69 14.51
N ALA A 78 -11.78 1.23 15.58
CA ALA A 78 -11.18 1.32 16.92
C ALA A 78 -10.07 0.28 17.11
N ALA A 79 -10.17 -0.89 16.46
CA ALA A 79 -9.08 -1.86 16.42
C ALA A 79 -7.85 -1.29 15.67
N ILE A 80 -8.08 -0.57 14.56
CA ILE A 80 -7.03 0.17 13.84
C ILE A 80 -6.48 1.28 14.74
N ALA A 81 -7.31 2.10 15.38
CA ALA A 81 -6.85 3.18 16.25
C ALA A 81 -6.02 2.66 17.44
N LYS A 82 -6.43 1.54 18.06
CA LYS A 82 -5.67 0.87 19.11
C LYS A 82 -4.34 0.33 18.59
N TYR A 83 -4.34 -0.30 17.41
CA TYR A 83 -3.11 -0.75 16.76
C TYR A 83 -2.18 0.44 16.47
N GLU A 84 -2.70 1.54 15.91
CA GLU A 84 -1.98 2.79 15.65
C GLU A 84 -1.42 3.43 16.93
N GLU A 85 -2.13 3.37 18.03
CA GLU A 85 -1.65 3.81 19.34
C GLU A 85 -0.54 2.89 19.87
N GLU A 86 -0.72 1.57 19.78
CA GLU A 86 0.25 0.54 20.20
C GLU A 86 1.57 0.60 19.40
N ILE A 87 1.50 0.88 18.10
CA ILE A 87 2.67 1.04 17.22
C ILE A 87 3.15 2.49 17.10
N GLY A 88 2.47 3.44 17.75
CA GLY A 88 2.86 4.85 17.78
C GLY A 88 2.68 5.61 16.45
N ILE A 89 1.75 5.23 15.57
CA ILE A 89 1.47 5.96 14.31
C ILE A 89 0.96 7.40 14.54
N SER A 90 0.29 7.69 15.66
CA SER A 90 -0.02 9.10 16.02
C SER A 90 1.25 9.93 16.26
N ARG A 91 2.36 9.33 16.73
CA ARG A 91 3.69 9.98 16.74
C ARG A 91 4.26 10.11 15.32
N MET A 92 3.94 9.20 14.41
CA MET A 92 4.44 9.24 13.02
C MET A 92 3.81 10.35 12.17
N LYS A 93 2.55 10.73 12.42
CA LYS A 93 1.86 11.77 11.65
C LYS A 93 2.36 13.19 11.96
N GLU A 94 2.78 13.45 13.21
CA GLU A 94 3.49 14.68 13.57
C GLU A 94 4.93 14.68 13.04
N VAL A 95 5.57 13.51 12.99
CA VAL A 95 6.93 13.31 12.47
C VAL A 95 7.03 13.49 10.94
N LEU A 96 5.99 13.18 10.17
CA LEU A 96 5.96 13.51 8.74
C LEU A 96 5.95 15.02 8.46
N ASN A 97 5.60 15.84 9.47
CA ASN A 97 5.69 17.30 9.44
C ASN A 97 6.89 17.85 10.24
N GLY A 98 7.74 16.98 10.81
CA GLY A 98 8.88 17.39 11.63
C GLY A 98 9.92 16.28 11.78
N ASP A 99 10.96 16.34 10.95
CA ASP A 99 12.39 15.98 11.14
C ASP A 99 12.83 14.81 12.05
N SER A 100 11.98 13.87 12.43
CA SER A 100 12.48 12.70 13.17
C SER A 100 11.66 11.46 12.91
N ALA A 101 11.82 10.90 11.69
CA ALA A 101 11.43 9.54 11.41
C ALA A 101 12.06 8.62 12.46
N ILE A 102 11.25 8.02 13.33
CA ILE A 102 11.69 6.84 14.06
C ILE A 102 11.82 5.75 12.99
N PRO A 103 13.04 5.30 12.67
CA PRO A 103 13.24 4.41 11.56
C PRO A 103 12.91 3.01 12.06
N TYR A 104 11.86 2.38 11.54
CA TYR A 104 12.10 1.00 11.14
C TYR A 104 13.17 1.12 10.07
N SER A 105 14.42 0.81 10.42
CA SER A 105 15.50 0.84 9.45
C SER A 105 15.08 -0.10 8.33
N LEU A 106 15.10 0.36 7.08
CA LEU A 106 14.82 -0.51 5.93
C LEU A 106 15.72 -1.77 5.95
N GLN A 107 16.85 -1.71 6.68
CA GLN A 107 17.76 -2.81 6.95
C GLN A 107 17.14 -3.98 7.73
N GLU A 108 16.04 -3.77 8.47
CA GLU A 108 15.36 -4.83 9.24
C GLU A 108 14.35 -5.63 8.41
N LEU A 109 14.00 -5.16 7.21
CA LEU A 109 13.04 -5.83 6.33
C LEU A 109 13.73 -6.95 5.53
N PRO A 110 13.07 -8.11 5.34
CA PRO A 110 13.59 -9.15 4.46
C PRO A 110 13.77 -8.66 3.02
N ASP A 111 14.82 -9.14 2.34
CA ASP A 111 15.12 -8.80 0.95
C ASP A 111 13.93 -9.00 0.00
N THR A 112 13.12 -10.04 0.22
CA THR A 112 11.90 -10.30 -0.58
C THR A 112 10.88 -9.18 -0.46
N THR A 113 10.76 -8.58 0.73
CA THR A 113 9.85 -7.47 1.01
C THR A 113 10.39 -6.19 0.40
N LEU A 114 11.68 -5.91 0.57
CA LEU A 114 12.34 -4.76 -0.06
C LEU A 114 12.24 -4.81 -1.59
N GLY A 115 12.48 -5.97 -2.20
CA GLY A 115 12.34 -6.17 -3.64
C GLY A 115 10.89 -5.98 -4.14
N SER A 116 9.90 -6.41 -3.36
CA SER A 116 8.48 -6.21 -3.67
C SER A 116 8.07 -4.74 -3.57
N LEU A 117 8.60 -4.02 -2.56
CA LEU A 117 8.40 -2.58 -2.40
C LEU A 117 8.99 -1.80 -3.59
N LEU A 118 10.25 -2.06 -3.93
CA LEU A 118 10.93 -1.45 -5.08
C LEU A 118 10.14 -1.69 -6.38
N SER A 119 9.75 -2.94 -6.64
CA SER A 119 8.99 -3.31 -7.83
C SER A 119 7.64 -2.58 -7.94
N SER A 120 7.00 -2.33 -6.80
CA SER A 120 5.72 -1.63 -6.73
C SER A 120 5.88 -0.12 -6.93
N LEU A 121 6.91 0.48 -6.32
CA LEU A 121 7.08 1.93 -6.28
C LEU A 121 7.78 2.49 -7.53
N MET A 122 8.81 1.80 -8.05
CA MET A 122 9.64 2.30 -9.15
C MET A 122 8.88 2.54 -10.46
N GLN A 123 7.73 1.89 -10.64
CA GLN A 123 6.85 2.09 -11.79
C GLN A 123 6.07 3.41 -11.74
N HIS A 124 5.95 4.00 -10.54
CA HIS A 124 5.24 5.25 -10.28
C HIS A 124 6.17 6.46 -10.10
N CYS A 125 7.50 6.26 -10.11
CA CYS A 125 8.46 7.36 -10.14
C CYS A 125 8.36 8.19 -11.43
N GLU A 126 8.84 9.42 -11.38
CA GLU A 126 8.93 10.32 -12.54
C GLU A 126 10.40 10.63 -12.86
N PRO A 127 10.93 10.21 -14.04
CA PRO A 127 10.34 9.31 -15.02
C PRO A 127 10.28 7.85 -14.54
N PRO A 128 9.33 7.03 -15.02
CA PRO A 128 9.14 5.67 -14.50
C PRO A 128 10.29 4.74 -14.93
N GLN A 129 10.69 3.82 -14.06
CA GLN A 129 11.87 2.97 -14.28
C GLN A 129 11.79 2.16 -15.59
N ARG A 130 10.60 1.72 -16.00
CA ARG A 130 10.39 0.98 -17.26
C ARG A 130 10.90 1.67 -18.53
N ARG A 131 11.18 2.98 -18.49
CA ARG A 131 11.77 3.74 -19.61
C ARG A 131 13.29 3.56 -19.73
N PHE A 132 13.91 2.89 -18.75
CA PHE A 132 15.35 2.76 -18.57
C PHE A 132 15.71 1.26 -18.63
N PRO A 133 16.19 0.77 -19.78
CA PRO A 133 16.46 -0.66 -19.96
C PRO A 133 17.68 -1.12 -19.15
N LEU A 134 17.50 -2.15 -18.32
CA LEU A 134 18.53 -2.73 -17.46
C LEU A 134 19.70 -3.33 -18.25
N ASP A 135 19.42 -3.93 -19.41
CA ASP A 135 20.40 -4.53 -20.33
C ASP A 135 21.40 -3.51 -20.90
N ARG A 136 20.98 -2.24 -20.98
CA ARG A 136 21.81 -1.14 -21.49
C ARG A 136 22.54 -0.39 -20.38
N GLY A 137 22.31 -0.73 -19.11
CA GLY A 137 22.89 -0.03 -17.97
C GLY A 137 22.47 1.44 -17.85
N ILE A 138 21.45 1.87 -18.60
CA ILE A 138 20.97 3.26 -18.55
C ILE A 138 20.00 3.35 -17.38
N TYR A 139 20.40 4.02 -16.30
CA TYR A 139 19.58 4.21 -15.11
C TYR A 139 18.79 5.53 -15.16
N PRO A 140 17.64 5.61 -14.45
CA PRO A 140 16.86 6.84 -14.35
C PRO A 140 17.60 7.93 -13.57
N PRO A 141 17.25 9.21 -13.75
CA PRO A 141 17.94 10.34 -13.11
C PRO A 141 17.83 10.35 -11.57
N TRP A 142 16.86 9.64 -11.01
CA TRP A 142 16.69 9.46 -9.57
C TRP A 142 17.44 8.25 -9.00
N TRP A 143 18.14 7.48 -9.84
CA TRP A 143 18.94 6.36 -9.35
C TRP A 143 20.10 6.90 -8.49
N PRO A 144 20.41 6.27 -7.34
CA PRO A 144 21.45 6.78 -6.47
C PRO A 144 22.83 6.79 -7.15
N THR A 145 23.62 7.78 -6.80
CA THR A 145 24.94 8.06 -7.38
C THR A 145 26.10 7.73 -6.45
N GLY A 146 25.81 7.41 -5.19
CA GLY A 146 26.81 7.18 -4.15
C GLY A 146 27.41 8.47 -3.58
N LYS A 147 26.85 9.63 -3.93
CA LYS A 147 27.33 10.96 -3.53
C LYS A 147 26.34 11.73 -2.68
N GLU A 148 25.26 11.07 -2.28
CA GLU A 148 24.21 11.63 -1.45
C GLU A 148 24.73 11.88 -0.02
N SER A 149 24.19 12.89 0.66
CA SER A 149 24.63 13.24 2.02
C SER A 149 24.44 12.11 3.03
N TRP A 150 23.38 11.31 2.85
CA TRP A 150 23.05 10.14 3.67
C TRP A 150 23.88 8.90 3.32
N TRP A 151 24.66 8.91 2.23
CA TRP A 151 25.44 7.74 1.78
C TRP A 151 26.48 7.32 2.84
N ASN A 152 27.09 8.29 3.51
CA ASN A 152 28.07 8.05 4.59
C ASN A 152 27.45 7.48 5.86
N GLU A 153 26.13 7.68 6.07
CA GLU A 153 25.41 7.21 7.25
C GLU A 153 25.06 5.70 7.15
N MET A 154 25.22 5.09 5.97
CA MET A 154 24.93 3.68 5.72
C MET A 154 25.97 2.72 6.32
N GLY A 155 27.08 3.23 6.88
CA GLY A 155 28.03 2.44 7.68
C GLY A 155 28.90 1.46 6.88
N PHE A 156 29.10 1.70 5.58
CA PHE A 156 30.00 0.89 4.76
C PHE A 156 31.46 1.02 5.25
N SER A 157 32.19 -0.11 5.34
CA SER A 157 33.61 -0.11 5.76
C SER A 157 34.55 0.49 4.72
N GLU A 158 34.18 0.41 3.44
CA GLU A 158 34.82 1.06 2.30
C GLU A 158 33.71 1.64 1.41
N ASP A 159 33.98 2.73 0.68
CA ASP A 159 32.98 3.32 -0.23
C ASP A 159 32.61 2.31 -1.34
N PRO A 160 31.37 1.78 -1.36
CA PRO A 160 30.96 0.79 -2.35
C PRO A 160 30.75 1.42 -3.74
N GLY A 161 30.83 2.74 -3.87
CA GLY A 161 30.48 3.47 -5.08
C GLY A 161 28.97 3.42 -5.39
N PRO A 162 28.54 3.90 -6.57
CA PRO A 162 27.13 3.92 -6.95
C PRO A 162 26.55 2.49 -7.01
N PRO A 163 25.29 2.30 -6.59
CA PRO A 163 24.66 0.99 -6.61
C PRO A 163 24.45 0.53 -8.07
N PRO A 164 24.72 -0.75 -8.37
CA PRO A 164 24.58 -1.26 -9.72
C PRO A 164 23.10 -1.26 -10.16
N TYR A 165 22.86 -0.84 -11.41
CA TYR A 165 21.51 -0.84 -11.98
C TYR A 165 21.10 -2.25 -12.43
N ARG A 166 20.48 -3.02 -11.52
CA ARG A 166 20.09 -4.43 -11.71
C ARG A 166 18.75 -4.74 -11.06
N LYS A 167 18.19 -5.91 -11.39
CA LYS A 167 17.05 -6.49 -10.65
C LYS A 167 17.51 -7.10 -9.35
#